data_AF-A0A4U8V3S3-F1
#
_entry.id   AF-A0A4U8V3S3-F1
#
_cell.length_a   1.000
_cell.length_b   1.000
_cell.length_c   1.000
_cell.angle_alpha   90.00
_cell.angle_beta   90.00
_cell.angle_gamma   90.00
#
_symmetry.space_group_name_H-M   'P 1'
#
loop_
_entity.id
_entity.type
_entity.pdbx_description
1 polymer ?
#
loop_
_entity_poly.entity_id
_entity_poly.type
_entity_poly.pdbx_seq_one_letter_code
_entity_poly.pdbx_strand_id
1 'polypeptide(L)'
;MTTQGPATGAAQITAKDPVYHVATEDDLVMLFELGNLAREQGKLRQAEAIFRGILAVRSDVAGGYMGLSRVYMDQGRVEEALQLLQVTAALEGKHRDLGQAFLGSMLLLAGRAREAVRVLQPVVESGRQNDGVALARSLLENEAKDALAGEPSRGGAPRSMGR
;
A
#
# COMPACT_ATOMS: atom_id res chain seq x y z
N MET A 1 -22.76 -63.88 -13.00
CA MET A 1 -21.35 -64.33 -12.94
C MET A 1 -20.84 -64.20 -14.37
N THR A 2 -20.04 -63.22 -14.77
CA THR A 2 -18.78 -62.77 -14.18
C THR A 2 -18.50 -61.32 -14.62
N THR A 3 -17.97 -60.54 -13.70
CA THR A 3 -17.50 -59.16 -13.81
C THR A 3 -16.31 -59.02 -14.77
N GLN A 4 -16.34 -58.00 -15.63
CA GLN A 4 -15.14 -57.38 -16.22
C GLN A 4 -15.31 -55.85 -16.11
N GLY A 5 -14.76 -55.28 -15.05
CA GLY A 5 -14.56 -53.83 -14.95
C GLY A 5 -13.33 -53.43 -15.77
N PRO A 6 -13.33 -52.26 -16.46
CA PRO A 6 -12.20 -51.88 -17.27
C PRO A 6 -11.02 -51.41 -16.40
N ALA A 7 -9.86 -51.94 -16.80
CA ALA A 7 -8.50 -51.51 -16.55
C ALA A 7 -8.31 -50.24 -15.71
N THR A 8 -7.73 -50.43 -14.52
CA THR A 8 -7.01 -49.41 -13.78
C THR A 8 -5.87 -48.87 -14.66
N GLY A 9 -6.15 -47.81 -15.41
CA GLY A 9 -5.11 -46.98 -16.01
C GLY A 9 -4.38 -46.27 -14.89
N ALA A 10 -3.27 -46.86 -14.43
CA ALA A 10 -2.31 -46.20 -13.58
C ALA A 10 -1.72 -45.03 -14.39
N ALA A 11 -2.36 -43.86 -14.30
CA ALA A 11 -1.79 -42.61 -14.75
C ALA A 11 -0.54 -42.39 -13.90
N GLN A 12 0.61 -42.67 -14.50
CA GLN A 12 1.90 -42.27 -13.95
C GLN A 12 1.86 -40.75 -13.78
N ILE A 13 1.79 -40.30 -12.53
CA ILE A 13 1.97 -38.89 -12.20
C ILE A 13 3.46 -38.61 -12.43
N THR A 14 3.83 -38.28 -13.67
CA THR A 14 5.17 -37.83 -13.99
C THR A 14 5.38 -36.48 -13.33
N ALA A 15 6.37 -36.38 -12.45
CA ALA A 15 6.79 -35.19 -11.71
C ALA A 15 7.36 -34.07 -12.61
N LYS A 16 6.66 -33.71 -13.69
CA LYS A 16 7.12 -32.78 -14.73
C LYS A 16 6.18 -31.61 -14.98
N ASP A 17 4.97 -31.64 -14.43
CA ASP A 17 4.13 -30.45 -14.39
C ASP A 17 4.40 -29.75 -13.06
N PRO A 18 5.04 -28.56 -13.03
CA PRO A 18 5.07 -27.79 -11.81
C PRO A 18 3.61 -27.56 -11.42
N VAL A 19 3.20 -28.13 -10.28
CA VAL A 19 1.96 -27.71 -9.63
C VAL A 19 2.21 -26.25 -9.28
N TYR A 20 1.72 -25.35 -10.13
CA TYR A 20 1.69 -23.93 -9.81
C TYR A 20 0.78 -23.83 -8.61
N HIS A 21 1.36 -23.76 -7.41
CA HIS A 21 0.64 -23.26 -6.27
C HIS A 21 0.23 -21.84 -6.64
N VAL A 22 -1.03 -21.66 -7.03
CA VAL A 22 -1.65 -20.35 -7.08
C VAL A 22 -1.54 -19.84 -5.66
N ALA A 23 -0.69 -18.83 -5.47
CA ALA A 23 -0.41 -18.31 -4.14
C ALA A 23 -1.73 -17.96 -3.46
N THR A 24 -1.93 -18.58 -2.30
CA THR A 24 -3.10 -18.41 -1.47
C THR A 24 -3.08 -17.04 -0.81
N GLU A 25 -4.20 -16.62 -0.20
CA GLU A 25 -4.22 -15.39 0.59
C GLU A 25 -3.15 -15.43 1.71
N ASP A 26 -2.97 -16.60 2.33
CA ASP A 26 -1.97 -16.81 3.39
C ASP A 26 -0.54 -16.65 2.85
N ASP A 27 -0.27 -17.12 1.63
CA ASP A 27 1.03 -16.92 0.98
C ASP A 27 1.32 -15.43 0.74
N LEU A 28 0.31 -14.65 0.38
CA LEU A 28 0.45 -13.20 0.17
C LEU A 28 0.69 -12.45 1.48
N VAL A 29 0.03 -12.86 2.57
CA VAL A 29 0.29 -12.31 3.91
C VAL A 29 1.73 -12.61 4.33
N MET A 30 2.19 -13.86 4.17
CA MET A 30 3.56 -14.24 4.48
C MET A 30 4.59 -13.49 3.63
N LEU A 31 4.35 -13.33 2.33
CA LEU A 31 5.20 -12.54 1.45
C LEU A 31 5.21 -11.06 1.86
N PHE A 32 4.08 -10.51 2.29
CA PHE A 32 4.00 -9.14 2.79
C PHE A 32 4.87 -8.93 4.03
N GLU A 33 4.79 -9.85 5.00
CA GLU A 33 5.63 -9.80 6.20
C GLU A 33 7.12 -9.99 5.88
N LEU A 34 7.46 -10.89 4.97
CA LEU A 34 8.84 -11.05 4.50
C LEU A 34 9.37 -9.77 3.83
N GLY A 35 8.53 -9.11 3.04
CA GLY A 35 8.86 -7.82 2.41
C GLY A 35 9.13 -6.73 3.45
N ASN A 36 8.32 -6.64 4.50
CA ASN A 36 8.53 -5.71 5.61
C ASN A 36 9.84 -5.99 6.35
N LEU A 37 10.10 -7.26 6.68
CA LEU A 37 11.32 -7.66 7.36
C LEU A 37 12.56 -7.35 6.52
N ALA A 38 12.52 -7.60 5.20
CA ALA A 38 13.60 -7.25 4.29
C ALA A 38 13.84 -5.73 4.25
N ARG A 39 12.77 -4.93 4.23
CA ARG A 39 12.82 -3.47 4.26
C ARG A 39 13.47 -2.96 5.54
N GLU A 40 13.05 -3.47 6.70
CA GLU A 40 13.58 -3.10 8.01
C GLU A 40 15.07 -3.43 8.17
N GLN A 41 15.55 -4.50 7.50
CA GLN A 41 16.97 -4.84 7.41
C GLN A 41 17.76 -3.97 6.42
N GLY A 42 17.13 -2.97 5.78
CA GLY A 42 17.75 -2.13 4.75
C GLY A 42 17.96 -2.85 3.41
N LYS A 43 17.43 -4.07 3.23
CA LYS A 43 17.53 -4.84 1.98
C LYS A 43 16.47 -4.36 0.98
N LEU A 44 16.51 -3.08 0.65
CA LEU A 44 15.45 -2.39 -0.10
C LEU A 44 15.18 -3.00 -1.49
N ARG A 45 16.22 -3.48 -2.19
CA ARG A 45 16.06 -4.18 -3.48
C ARG A 45 15.29 -5.51 -3.34
N GLN A 46 15.54 -6.24 -2.26
CA GLN A 46 14.84 -7.50 -1.99
C GLN A 46 13.38 -7.23 -1.62
N ALA A 47 13.14 -6.24 -0.76
CA ALA A 47 11.79 -5.81 -0.40
C ALA A 47 10.99 -5.38 -1.63
N GLU A 48 11.58 -4.56 -2.51
CA GLU A 48 10.94 -4.16 -3.78
C GLU A 48 10.58 -5.37 -4.66
N ALA A 49 11.49 -6.34 -4.81
CA ALA A 49 11.21 -7.55 -5.59
C ALA A 49 10.04 -8.37 -5.01
N ILE A 50 9.98 -8.48 -3.67
CA ILE A 50 8.89 -9.20 -2.98
C ILE A 50 7.55 -8.49 -3.19
N PHE A 51 7.47 -7.18 -2.96
CA PHE A 51 6.23 -6.43 -3.13
C PHE A 51 5.75 -6.38 -4.59
N ARG A 52 6.68 -6.29 -5.56
CA ARG A 52 6.34 -6.46 -6.98
C ARG A 52 5.84 -7.87 -7.28
N GLY A 53 6.39 -8.90 -6.64
CA GLY A 53 5.91 -10.27 -6.72
C GLY A 53 4.47 -10.42 -6.24
N ILE A 54 4.12 -9.80 -5.11
CA ILE A 54 2.74 -9.75 -4.60
C ILE A 54 1.81 -9.14 -5.65
N LEU A 55 2.18 -8.00 -6.23
CA LEU A 55 1.39 -7.31 -7.25
C LEU A 55 1.29 -8.11 -8.57
N ALA A 56 2.29 -8.91 -8.90
CA ALA A 56 2.27 -9.78 -10.09
C ALA A 56 1.32 -10.98 -9.93
N VAL A 57 1.14 -11.48 -8.70
CA VAL A 57 0.15 -12.52 -8.39
C VAL A 57 -1.25 -11.91 -8.28
N ARG A 58 -1.37 -10.81 -7.54
CA ARG A 58 -2.64 -10.10 -7.32
C ARG A 58 -2.42 -8.59 -7.33
N SER A 59 -2.82 -7.97 -8.43
CA SER A 59 -2.70 -6.53 -8.66
C SER A 59 -3.70 -5.70 -7.85
N ASP A 60 -4.66 -6.32 -7.15
CA ASP A 60 -5.72 -5.68 -6.36
C ASP A 60 -5.38 -5.59 -4.86
N VAL A 61 -4.23 -6.14 -4.43
CA VAL A 61 -3.88 -6.20 -3.01
C VAL A 61 -3.22 -4.89 -2.57
N ALA A 62 -3.95 -4.13 -1.74
CA ALA A 62 -3.48 -2.88 -1.15
C ALA A 62 -2.12 -3.02 -0.43
N GLY A 63 -1.83 -4.20 0.14
CA GLY A 63 -0.55 -4.52 0.77
C GLY A 63 0.65 -4.40 -0.17
N GLY A 64 0.53 -4.82 -1.44
CA GLY A 64 1.61 -4.75 -2.42
C GLY A 64 2.00 -3.30 -2.74
N TYR A 65 1.01 -2.46 -3.02
CA TYR A 65 1.24 -1.03 -3.28
C TYR A 65 1.77 -0.30 -2.04
N MET A 66 1.21 -0.59 -0.86
CA MET A 66 1.70 -0.01 0.39
C MET A 66 3.17 -0.37 0.63
N GLY A 67 3.52 -1.64 0.51
CA GLY A 67 4.90 -2.12 0.73
C GLY A 67 5.89 -1.48 -0.25
N LEU A 68 5.54 -1.43 -1.53
CA LEU A 68 6.39 -0.82 -2.55
C LEU A 68 6.56 0.70 -2.33
N SER A 69 5.50 1.39 -1.92
CA SER A 69 5.56 2.82 -1.60
C SER A 69 6.49 3.10 -0.42
N ARG A 70 6.43 2.29 0.65
CA ARG A 70 7.36 2.40 1.78
C ARG A 70 8.80 2.16 1.36
N VAL A 71 9.06 1.17 0.49
CA VAL A 71 10.39 0.94 -0.05
C VAL A 71 10.89 2.15 -0.84
N TYR A 72 10.03 2.80 -1.64
CA TYR A 72 10.39 4.02 -2.36
C TYR A 72 10.68 5.20 -1.43
N MET A 73 9.92 5.35 -0.34
CA MET A 73 10.23 6.33 0.71
C MET A 73 11.60 6.07 1.34
N ASP A 74 11.89 4.82 1.70
CA ASP A 74 13.18 4.43 2.31
C ASP A 74 14.36 4.60 1.34
N GLN A 75 14.11 4.54 0.02
CA GLN A 75 15.10 4.85 -1.03
C GLN A 75 15.24 6.36 -1.31
N GLY A 76 14.45 7.22 -0.66
CA GLY A 76 14.40 8.67 -0.94
C GLY A 76 13.65 9.03 -2.23
N ARG A 77 12.99 8.07 -2.90
CA ARG A 77 12.19 8.24 -4.11
C ARG A 77 10.76 8.66 -3.75
N VAL A 78 10.65 9.78 -3.03
CA VAL A 78 9.40 10.24 -2.41
C VAL A 78 8.30 10.47 -3.45
N GLU A 79 8.59 11.18 -4.54
CA GLU A 79 7.56 11.49 -5.56
C GLU A 79 7.07 10.23 -6.29
N GLU A 80 7.92 9.23 -6.48
CA GLU A 80 7.52 7.95 -7.09
C GLU A 80 6.62 7.15 -6.16
N ALA A 81 6.89 7.16 -4.84
CA ALA A 81 6.01 6.56 -3.84
C ALA A 81 4.62 7.20 -3.86
N LEU A 82 4.57 8.54 -3.94
CA LEU A 82 3.31 9.28 -3.98
C LEU A 82 2.53 9.03 -5.27
N GLN A 83 3.19 8.99 -6.43
CA GLN A 83 2.55 8.66 -7.70
C GLN A 83 1.96 7.24 -7.69
N LEU A 84 2.68 6.27 -7.13
CA LEU A 84 2.19 4.90 -7.02
C LEU A 84 0.89 4.82 -6.18
N LEU A 85 0.85 5.55 -5.06
CA LEU A 85 -0.34 5.59 -4.21
C LEU A 85 -1.48 6.43 -4.80
N GLN A 86 -1.19 7.46 -5.60
CA GLN A 86 -2.23 8.23 -6.29
C GLN A 86 -3.05 7.35 -7.24
N VAL A 87 -2.40 6.44 -7.98
CA VAL A 87 -3.10 5.47 -8.83
C VAL A 87 -4.02 4.59 -7.99
N THR A 88 -3.52 4.08 -6.86
CA THR A 88 -4.28 3.21 -5.96
C THR A 88 -5.45 3.94 -5.30
N ALA A 89 -5.25 5.19 -4.88
CA ALA A 89 -6.26 6.05 -4.26
C ALA A 89 -7.34 6.51 -5.25
N ALA A 90 -7.06 6.46 -6.55
CA ALA A 90 -8.01 6.75 -7.62
C ALA A 90 -8.86 5.54 -8.04
N LEU A 91 -8.52 4.33 -7.60
CA LEU A 91 -9.32 3.14 -7.88
C LEU A 91 -10.66 3.23 -7.13
N GLU A 92 -11.75 2.82 -7.78
CA GLU A 92 -13.06 2.73 -7.15
C GLU A 92 -13.21 1.44 -6.33
N GLY A 93 -14.14 1.46 -5.36
CA GLY A 93 -14.49 0.29 -4.57
C GLY A 93 -13.83 0.23 -3.19
N LYS A 94 -13.78 -0.98 -2.62
CA LYS A 94 -13.45 -1.23 -1.20
C LYS A 94 -12.07 -0.71 -0.78
N HIS A 95 -11.12 -0.60 -1.71
CA HIS A 95 -9.74 -0.24 -1.42
C HIS A 95 -9.46 1.26 -1.50
N ARG A 96 -10.41 2.08 -1.99
CA ARG A 96 -10.23 3.52 -2.19
C ARG A 96 -9.85 4.24 -0.91
N ASP A 97 -10.64 4.07 0.15
CA ASP A 97 -10.44 4.76 1.43
C ASP A 97 -9.09 4.39 2.06
N LEU A 98 -8.71 3.12 1.94
CA LEU A 98 -7.43 2.62 2.45
C LEU A 98 -6.25 3.17 1.62
N GLY A 99 -6.38 3.23 0.30
CA GLY A 99 -5.38 3.86 -0.58
C GLY A 99 -5.22 5.35 -0.29
N GLN A 100 -6.31 6.08 -0.08
CA GLN A 100 -6.28 7.49 0.31
C GLN A 100 -5.65 7.69 1.69
N ALA A 101 -5.94 6.81 2.65
CA ALA A 101 -5.32 6.83 3.97
C ALA A 101 -3.79 6.62 3.90
N PHE A 102 -3.34 5.65 3.10
CA PHE A 102 -1.90 5.42 2.89
C PHE A 102 -1.22 6.58 2.15
N LEU A 103 -1.89 7.17 1.15
CA LEU A 103 -1.38 8.38 0.49
C LEU A 103 -1.21 9.52 1.50
N GLY A 104 -2.19 9.74 2.37
CA GLY A 104 -2.10 10.73 3.44
C GLY A 104 -0.93 10.46 4.40
N SER A 105 -0.71 9.21 4.81
CA SER A 105 0.43 8.82 5.64
C SER A 105 1.78 9.10 4.95
N MET A 106 1.93 8.75 3.67
CA MET A 106 3.18 9.04 2.95
C MET A 106 3.39 10.55 2.73
N LEU A 107 2.32 11.31 2.53
CA LEU A 107 2.39 12.78 2.46
C LEU A 107 2.84 13.38 3.80
N LEU A 108 2.38 12.84 4.94
CA LEU A 108 2.84 13.26 6.26
C LEU A 108 4.34 12.96 6.47
N LEU A 109 4.79 11.75 6.11
CA LEU A 109 6.20 11.39 6.15
C LEU A 109 7.07 12.28 5.25
N ALA A 110 6.52 12.74 4.11
CA ALA A 110 7.17 13.68 3.22
C ALA A 110 7.11 15.15 3.71
N GLY A 111 6.51 15.43 4.87
CA GLY A 111 6.32 16.79 5.39
C GLY A 111 5.27 17.61 4.66
N ARG A 112 4.46 16.98 3.78
CA ARG A 112 3.41 17.62 2.98
C ARG A 112 2.06 17.59 3.71
N ALA A 113 2.05 18.06 4.97
CA ALA A 113 0.91 17.92 5.87
C ALA A 113 -0.39 18.54 5.32
N ARG A 114 -0.31 19.71 4.68
CA ARG A 114 -1.48 20.36 4.04
C ARG A 114 -2.12 19.49 2.97
N GLU A 115 -1.32 18.78 2.19
CA GLU A 115 -1.82 17.89 1.14
C GLU A 115 -2.39 16.60 1.74
N ALA A 116 -1.74 16.07 2.79
CA ALA A 116 -2.28 14.94 3.55
C ALA A 116 -3.70 15.26 4.07
N VAL A 117 -3.91 16.43 4.69
CA VAL A 117 -5.24 16.84 5.17
C VAL A 117 -6.27 16.88 4.04
N ARG A 118 -5.93 17.44 2.87
CA ARG A 118 -6.85 17.49 1.72
C ARG A 118 -7.27 16.10 1.23
N VAL A 119 -6.37 15.11 1.33
CA VAL A 119 -6.67 13.73 0.93
C VAL A 119 -7.48 13.00 2.01
N LEU A 120 -7.13 13.17 3.28
CA LEU A 120 -7.71 12.41 4.39
C LEU A 120 -9.08 12.93 4.85
N GLN A 121 -9.31 14.25 4.78
CA GLN A 121 -10.53 14.88 5.30
C GLN A 121 -11.81 14.33 4.65
N PRO A 122 -11.91 14.21 3.31
CA PRO A 122 -13.11 13.65 2.67
C PRO A 122 -13.34 12.18 3.02
N VAL A 123 -12.27 11.43 3.32
CA VAL A 123 -12.36 10.01 3.71
C VAL A 123 -13.06 9.90 5.06
N VAL A 124 -12.67 10.72 6.03
CA VAL A 124 -13.31 10.74 7.36
C VAL A 124 -14.74 11.26 7.31
N GLU A 125 -15.01 12.26 6.46
CA GLU A 125 -16.35 12.84 6.27
C GLU A 125 -17.31 11.89 5.55
N SER A 126 -16.81 10.87 4.85
CA SER A 126 -17.66 9.88 4.17
C SER A 126 -18.61 9.13 5.12
N GLY A 127 -18.29 9.10 6.43
CA GLY A 127 -19.08 8.41 7.45
C GLY A 127 -19.03 6.88 7.36
N ARG A 128 -18.27 6.32 6.41
CA ARG A 128 -18.10 4.87 6.25
C ARG A 128 -17.32 4.30 7.43
N GLN A 129 -17.65 3.06 7.82
CA GLN A 129 -16.95 2.33 8.87
C GLN A 129 -16.09 1.25 8.21
N ASN A 130 -14.84 1.60 7.92
CA ASN A 130 -13.84 0.68 7.40
C ASN A 130 -12.44 1.09 7.87
N ASP A 131 -11.47 0.22 7.65
CA ASP A 131 -10.09 0.39 8.12
C ASP A 131 -9.44 1.64 7.54
N GLY A 132 -9.76 2.00 6.29
CA GLY A 132 -9.26 3.22 5.65
C GLY A 132 -9.73 4.49 6.36
N VAL A 133 -11.01 4.56 6.73
CA VAL A 133 -11.56 5.69 7.51
C VAL A 133 -10.97 5.74 8.91
N ALA A 134 -10.82 4.60 9.59
CA ALA A 134 -10.21 4.52 10.91
C ALA A 134 -8.76 5.03 10.90
N LEU A 135 -7.96 4.59 9.92
CA LEU A 135 -6.59 5.05 9.73
C LEU A 135 -6.55 6.55 9.40
N ALA A 136 -7.37 7.02 8.46
CA ALA A 136 -7.43 8.42 8.08
C ALA A 136 -7.77 9.34 9.26
N ARG A 137 -8.71 8.92 10.12
CA ARG A 137 -9.06 9.64 11.36
C ARG A 137 -7.87 9.74 12.30
N SER A 138 -7.19 8.62 12.56
CA SER A 138 -6.02 8.58 13.45
C SER A 138 -4.90 9.49 12.96
N LEU A 139 -4.59 9.46 11.65
CA LEU A 139 -3.56 10.30 11.03
C LEU A 139 -3.90 11.80 11.15
N LEU A 140 -5.17 12.17 10.93
CA LEU A 140 -5.63 13.55 11.07
C LEU A 140 -5.59 14.06 12.51
N GLU A 141 -5.91 13.20 13.47
CA GLU A 141 -5.96 13.56 14.89
C GLU A 141 -4.57 13.72 15.49
N ASN A 142 -3.63 12.84 15.14
CA ASN A 142 -2.33 12.73 15.80
C ASN A 142 -1.18 13.41 15.03
N GLU A 143 -1.16 13.29 13.71
CA GLU A 143 0.04 13.64 12.93
C GLU A 143 -0.15 14.91 12.11
N ALA A 144 -1.30 15.04 11.45
CA ALA A 144 -1.54 16.18 10.56
C ALA A 144 -1.71 17.51 11.29
N LYS A 145 -2.38 17.50 12.46
CA LYS A 145 -2.56 18.71 13.28
C LYS A 145 -1.25 19.19 13.88
N ASP A 146 -0.45 18.27 14.40
CA ASP A 146 0.85 18.58 14.99
C ASP A 146 1.83 19.10 13.94
N ALA A 147 1.87 18.47 12.76
CA ALA A 147 2.68 18.94 11.66
C ALA A 147 2.30 20.35 11.19
N LEU A 148 0.99 20.66 11.11
CA LEU A 148 0.52 22.01 10.74
C LEU A 148 0.77 23.06 11.82
N ALA A 149 0.71 22.69 13.11
CA ALA A 149 1.02 23.58 14.23
C ALA A 149 2.52 23.92 14.30
N GLY A 150 3.38 22.99 13.87
CA GLY A 150 4.83 23.17 13.80
C GLY A 150 5.32 23.91 12.55
N GLU A 151 4.50 24.05 11.50
CA GLU A 151 4.88 24.87 10.34
C GLU A 151 4.97 26.34 10.76
N PRO A 152 6.11 27.04 10.56
CA PRO A 152 6.14 28.47 10.76
C PRO A 152 5.07 29.05 9.84
N SER A 153 4.11 29.78 10.44
CA SER A 153 3.16 30.58 9.68
C SER A 153 3.96 31.34 8.64
N ARG A 154 3.83 30.96 7.36
CA ARG A 154 4.25 31.79 6.23
C ARG A 154 3.31 33.00 6.25
N GLY A 155 3.54 33.86 7.23
CA GLY A 155 2.82 35.07 7.48
C GLY A 155 3.12 36.04 6.37
N GLY A 156 2.12 36.88 6.11
CA GLY A 156 2.28 38.24 5.63
C GLY A 156 3.11 38.38 4.39
N ALA A 157 2.43 38.61 3.27
CA ALA A 157 3.01 39.37 2.17
C ALA A 157 3.91 40.49 2.75
N PRO A 158 5.16 40.66 2.27
CA PRO A 158 5.95 41.80 2.67
C PRO A 158 5.14 43.05 2.30
N ARG A 159 4.69 43.79 3.32
CA ARG A 159 4.09 45.10 3.14
C ARG A 159 5.11 45.93 2.37
N SER A 160 4.69 46.39 1.20
CA SER A 160 5.33 47.44 0.43
C SER A 160 5.78 48.56 1.38
N MET A 161 7.09 48.72 1.57
CA MET A 161 7.65 50.00 1.99
C MET A 161 8.19 50.65 0.73
N GLY A 162 7.46 51.67 0.27
CA GLY A 162 7.95 52.55 -0.77
C GLY A 162 9.19 53.30 -0.32
N ARG A 163 10.07 53.60 -1.28
CA ARG A 163 10.31 54.96 -1.75
C ARG A 163 10.58 54.89 -3.24
#